data_AF-A0A961JN59-F1
#
_entry.id   AF-A0A961JN59-F1
#
_cell.length_a   1.000
_cell.length_b   1.000
_cell.length_c   1.000
_cell.angle_alpha   90.00
_cell.angle_beta   90.00
_cell.angle_gamma   90.00
#
_symmetry.space_group_name_H-M   'P 1'
#
loop_
_entity.id
_entity.type
_entity.pdbx_description
1 polymer ?
#
loop_
_entity_poly.entity_id
_entity_poly.type
_entity_poly.pdbx_seq_one_letter_code
_entity_poly.pdbx_strand_id
1 'polypeptide(L)' 'MRRYSVFAIAREGLRYHSGWERAWRSPVPKPRYDVIVVGAGGHGLATAYYLGKNHGITNVAVLEKGWLGGGNTG' A
#
# COMPACT_ATOMS: atom_id res chain seq x y z
N MET A 1 -10.12 1.79 -8.53
CA MET A 1 -9.58 2.72 -7.51
C MET A 1 -10.25 4.06 -7.70
N ARG A 2 -11.14 4.39 -6.77
CA ARG A 2 -11.75 5.71 -6.70
C ARG A 2 -10.64 6.78 -6.61
N ARG A 3 -10.71 7.80 -7.47
CA ARG A 3 -9.73 8.89 -7.47
C ARG A 3 -9.94 9.74 -6.22
N TYR A 4 -8.90 9.91 -5.42
CA TYR A 4 -8.94 10.81 -4.28
C TYR A 4 -9.06 12.26 -4.77
N SER A 5 -10.00 13.00 -4.21
CA SER A 5 -10.22 14.42 -4.50
C SER A 5 -10.88 15.09 -3.30
N VAL A 6 -10.80 16.41 -3.21
CA VAL A 6 -11.43 17.19 -2.14
C VAL A 6 -12.94 16.89 -2.05
N PHE A 7 -13.62 16.84 -3.20
CA PHE A 7 -15.05 16.49 -3.25
C PHE A 7 -15.32 15.05 -2.78
N ALA A 8 -14.46 14.10 -3.15
CA ALA A 8 -14.61 12.72 -2.70
C ALA A 8 -14.42 12.62 -1.18
N ILE A 9 -13.42 13.30 -0.62
CA ILE A 9 -13.17 13.34 0.82
C ILE A 9 -14.35 13.97 1.56
N ALA A 10 -14.84 15.14 1.12
CA ALA A 10 -15.98 15.80 1.74
C ALA A 10 -17.25 14.93 1.72
N ARG A 11 -17.56 14.31 0.57
CA ARG A 11 -18.69 13.39 0.44
C ARG A 11 -18.56 12.20 1.37
N GLU A 12 -17.38 11.57 1.42
CA GLU A 12 -17.19 10.39 2.26
C GLU A 12 -17.14 10.73 3.75
N GLY A 13 -16.69 11.94 4.13
CA GLY A 13 -16.81 12.44 5.50
C GLY A 13 -18.27 12.53 5.95
N LEU A 14 -19.17 13.05 5.10
CA LEU A 14 -20.61 13.07 5.36
C LEU A 14 -21.24 11.66 5.37
N ARG A 15 -20.62 10.68 4.72
CA ARG A 15 -21.09 9.29 4.62
C ARG A 15 -20.39 8.34 5.60
N TYR A 16 -19.71 8.86 6.62
CA TYR A 16 -18.96 8.07 7.60
C TYR A 16 -18.01 7.06 6.95
N HIS A 17 -17.32 7.46 5.87
CA HIS A 17 -16.33 6.65 5.16
C HIS A 17 -16.86 5.33 4.55
N SER A 18 -18.18 5.19 4.37
CA SER A 18 -18.81 3.95 3.86
C SER A 18 -18.56 3.64 2.38
N GLY A 19 -18.13 4.61 1.57
CA GLY A 19 -17.94 4.44 0.13
C GLY A 19 -16.50 4.21 -0.33
N TRP A 20 -15.53 4.05 0.58
CA TRP A 20 -14.16 3.78 0.15
C TRP A 20 -13.99 2.35 -0.36
N GLU A 21 -13.34 2.22 -1.50
CA GLU A 21 -12.86 0.93 -1.99
C GLU A 21 -11.59 0.53 -1.24
N ARG A 22 -11.31 -0.78 -1.18
CA ARG A 22 -10.07 -1.29 -0.59
C ARG A 22 -8.87 -0.75 -1.37
N ALA A 23 -7.97 -0.05 -0.68
CA ALA A 23 -6.81 0.61 -1.30
C ALA A 23 -5.72 -0.37 -1.79
N TRP A 24 -5.58 -1.52 -1.14
CA TRP A 24 -4.61 -2.55 -1.51
C TRP A 24 -5.18 -3.96 -1.37
N ARG A 25 -4.71 -4.89 -2.21
CA ARG A 25 -5.08 -6.31 -2.12
C ARG A 25 -4.42 -6.97 -0.91
N SER A 26 -4.98 -8.07 -0.43
CA SER A 26 -4.38 -8.94 0.59
C SER A 26 -4.22 -10.35 0.00
N PRO A 27 -3.25 -10.55 -0.91
CA PRO A 27 -3.02 -11.85 -1.53
C PRO A 27 -2.26 -12.79 -0.59
N VAL A 28 -2.45 -14.10 -0.77
CA VAL A 28 -1.56 -15.11 -0.17
C VAL A 28 -0.14 -14.93 -0.76
N PRO A 29 0.93 -14.97 0.05
CA PRO A 29 2.29 -14.88 -0.45
C PRO A 29 2.61 -15.97 -1.46
N LYS A 30 3.29 -15.60 -2.55
CA LYS A 30 3.82 -16.56 -3.52
C LYS A 30 5.02 -17.31 -2.91
N PRO A 31 5.36 -18.49 -3.44
CA PRO A 31 6.56 -19.23 -2.99
C PRO A 31 7.88 -18.50 -3.28
N ARG A 32 7.90 -17.57 -4.24
CA ARG A 32 9.13 -16.86 -4.66
C ARG A 32 8.84 -15.44 -5.12
N TYR A 33 9.81 -14.57 -4.85
CA TYR A 33 9.86 -13.17 -5.27
C TYR A 33 11.30 -12.81 -5.66
N ASP A 34 11.47 -11.80 -6.49
CA ASP A 34 12.79 -11.31 -6.85
C ASP A 34 13.38 -10.49 -5.69
N VAL A 35 12.51 -9.81 -4.96
CA VAL A 35 12.87 -9.03 -3.75
C VAL A 35 11.79 -9.21 -2.68
N ILE A 36 12.22 -9.38 -1.43
CA ILE A 36 11.37 -9.32 -0.24
C ILE A 36 11.81 -8.14 0.61
N VAL A 37 10.88 -7.22 0.87
CA VAL A 37 11.05 -6.08 1.78
C VAL A 37 10.39 -6.42 3.11
N VAL A 38 11.15 -6.38 4.20
CA VAL A 38 10.64 -6.63 5.55
C VAL A 38 10.38 -5.28 6.23
N GLY A 39 9.12 -5.03 6.58
CA GLY A 39 8.59 -3.79 7.13
C GLY A 39 7.80 -2.99 6.10
N ALA A 40 6.49 -2.81 6.32
CA ALA A 40 5.60 -2.00 5.48
C ALA A 40 5.37 -0.59 6.04
N GLY A 41 6.44 0.02 6.55
CA GLY A 41 6.48 1.46 6.83
C GLY A 41 6.80 2.29 5.59
N GLY A 42 6.91 3.60 5.74
CA GLY A 42 7.13 4.54 4.64
C GLY A 42 8.35 4.20 3.78
N HIS A 43 9.46 3.84 4.42
CA HIS A 43 10.68 3.41 3.73
C HIS A 43 10.47 2.11 2.93
N GLY A 44 9.90 1.06 3.53
CA GLY A 44 9.70 -0.21 2.83
C GLY A 44 8.74 -0.11 1.64
N LEU A 45 7.66 0.65 1.80
CA LEU A 45 6.73 0.93 0.71
C LEU A 45 7.37 1.79 -0.38
N ALA A 46 8.15 2.82 -0.01
CA ALA A 46 8.89 3.63 -0.97
C ALA A 46 9.92 2.80 -1.73
N THR A 47 10.66 1.92 -1.05
CA THR A 47 11.61 1.00 -1.69
C THR A 47 10.91 0.14 -2.73
N ALA A 48 9.79 -0.52 -2.38
CA ALA A 48 9.04 -1.33 -3.33
C ALA A 48 8.52 -0.51 -4.53
N TYR A 49 8.06 0.72 -4.28
CA TYR A 49 7.63 1.64 -5.34
C TYR A 49 8.77 1.99 -6.30
N TYR A 50 9.95 2.39 -5.78
CA TYR A 50 11.07 2.80 -6.60
C TYR A 50 11.79 1.63 -7.27
N LEU A 51 11.76 0.42 -6.70
CA LEU A 51 12.16 -0.81 -7.40
C LEU A 51 11.37 -1.00 -8.70
N GLY A 52 10.05 -0.86 -8.64
CA GLY A 52 9.21 -0.95 -9.83
C GLY A 52 9.41 0.22 -10.79
N LYS A 53 9.38 1.45 -10.27
CA LYS A 53 9.42 2.66 -11.09
C LYS A 53 10.77 2.91 -11.77
N ASN A 54 11.87 2.77 -11.04
CA ASN A 54 13.19 3.17 -11.51
C ASN A 54 13.99 1.99 -12.06
N HIS A 55 13.70 0.77 -11.60
CA HIS A 55 14.50 -0.41 -11.93
C HIS A 55 13.70 -1.51 -12.66
N GLY A 56 12.38 -1.34 -12.86
CA GLY A 56 11.53 -2.34 -13.51
C GLY A 56 11.30 -3.62 -12.71
N ILE A 57 11.75 -3.66 -11.44
CA ILE A 57 11.61 -4.83 -10.57
C ILE A 57 10.23 -4.78 -9.91
N THR A 58 9.30 -5.59 -10.43
CA THR A 58 7.88 -5.56 -10.04
C THR A 58 7.42 -6.80 -9.27
N ASN A 59 8.20 -7.88 -9.27
CA ASN A 59 7.92 -9.08 -8.49
C ASN A 59 8.47 -8.95 -7.06
N VAL A 60 7.89 -8.02 -6.30
CA VAL A 60 8.31 -7.65 -4.94
C VAL A 60 7.24 -8.04 -3.92
N ALA A 61 7.65 -8.63 -2.80
CA ALA A 61 6.81 -8.78 -1.61
C ALA A 61 7.20 -7.73 -0.57
N VAL A 62 6.21 -7.11 0.07
CA VAL A 62 6.41 -6.29 1.28
C VAL A 62 5.69 -7.00 2.42
N LEU A 63 6.43 -7.38 3.46
CA LEU A 63 5.92 -8.14 4.60
C LEU A 63 5.91 -7.27 5.84
N GLU A 64 4.84 -7.31 6.62
CA GLU A 64 4.67 -6.54 7.84
C GLU A 64 4.12 -7.46 8.93
N LYS A 65 4.61 -7.29 10.17
CA LYS A 65 4.14 -8.10 11.30
C LYS A 65 2.73 -7.70 11.74
N GLY A 66 2.37 -6.44 11.53
CA GLY A 66 1.09 -5.85 11.93
C GLY A 66 0.29 -5.32 10.74
N TRP A 67 -0.22 -4.10 10.88
CA TRP A 67 -0.95 -3.42 9.81
C TRP A 67 -0.05 -2.45 9.04
N LEU A 68 -0.31 -2.32 7.74
CA LEU A 68 0.50 -1.52 6.81
C LEU A 68 0.54 -0.05 7.22
N GLY A 69 1.74 0.51 7.35
CA GLY A 69 1.95 1.89 7.80
C GLY A 69 1.80 2.11 9.31
N GLY A 70 1.55 1.06 10.11
CA GLY A 70 1.26 1.18 11.54
C GLY A 70 2.44 1.46 12.48
N GLY A 71 3.64 1.66 11.92
CA GLY A 71 4.80 2.16 12.66
C GLY A 71 4.87 3.68 12.64
N ASN A 72 6.08 4.21 12.48
CA ASN A 72 6.35 5.67 12.50
C ASN A 72 6.03 6.38 11.17
N THR A 73 5.10 5.86 10.35
CA THR A 73 4.80 6.37 8.99
C THR A 73 3.69 7.44 9.01
N GLY A 74 3.48 8.08 10.16
CA GLY A 74 2.44 9.11 10.36
C GLY A 74 2.58 10.30 9.44
#